data_AF-A0A7T7MBT7-F1
#
_entry.id   AF-A0A7T7MBT7-F1
#
_cell.length_a   1.000
_cell.length_b   1.000
_cell.length_c   1.000
_cell.angle_alpha   90.00
_cell.angle_beta   90.00
_cell.angle_gamma   90.00
#
_symmetry.space_group_name_H-M   'P 1'
#
loop_
_entity.id
_entity.type
_entity.pdbx_description
1 polymer ?
#
loop_
_entity_poly.entity_id
_entity_poly.type
_entity_poly.pdbx_seq_one_letter_code
_entity_poly.pdbx_strand_id
1 'polypeptide(L)'
;MVVDGQGREVSTSAGSWGQALLEAGVGVDTAAGDRVSVALDGVPSAGETVVVDRVVVSSESKEDKEAYATVEEETDELDKGERKVKTPGVDGVTRTTYTVRTVGGQEVSREVAAQVVATAKVDEVVLVGTKEKKQETSSSGSQTGNRSEGSGSGSSGSSGSEAPAPAPAPAPSGTSAADAQATARSMMASYGWGESEFSCLVALWNRESGWNYRAENPYSGAYGIPQSLPGSKMASAGSDWRTNPATQIKWGLGYIQGRYGSPCGAWNHSERVGWY
;
A
#
# COMPACT_ATOMS: atom_id res chain seq x y z
N MET A 1 -29.25 -25.37 -14.90
CA MET A 1 -28.49 -25.17 -13.65
C MET A 1 -28.17 -23.69 -13.49
N VAL A 2 -28.27 -23.15 -12.29
CA VAL A 2 -27.89 -21.76 -11.96
C VAL A 2 -26.84 -21.80 -10.87
N VAL A 3 -25.72 -21.10 -11.06
CA VAL A 3 -24.65 -20.98 -10.05
C VAL A 3 -24.40 -19.50 -9.81
N ASP A 4 -24.62 -19.04 -8.58
CA ASP A 4 -24.50 -17.63 -8.18
C ASP A 4 -25.22 -16.66 -9.14
N GLY A 5 -26.47 -16.99 -9.47
CA GLY A 5 -27.29 -16.21 -10.40
C GLY A 5 -26.95 -16.39 -11.90
N GLN A 6 -25.89 -17.12 -12.25
CA GLN A 6 -25.53 -17.40 -13.64
C GLN A 6 -26.12 -18.74 -14.11
N GLY A 7 -27.05 -18.67 -15.07
CA GLY A 7 -27.70 -19.84 -15.65
C GLY A 7 -26.90 -20.49 -16.77
N ARG A 8 -26.83 -21.82 -16.79
CA ARG A 8 -26.36 -22.64 -17.92
C ARG A 8 -27.13 -23.95 -18.05
N GLU A 9 -27.25 -24.42 -19.28
CA GLU A 9 -27.73 -25.77 -19.57
C GLU A 9 -26.60 -26.78 -19.34
N VAL A 10 -26.96 -27.93 -18.76
CA VAL A 10 -26.05 -29.04 -18.49
C VAL A 10 -26.78 -30.33 -18.79
N SER A 11 -26.11 -31.24 -19.47
CA SER A 11 -26.54 -32.63 -19.63
C SER A 11 -25.68 -33.52 -18.73
N THR A 12 -26.30 -34.49 -18.06
CA THR A 12 -25.63 -35.42 -17.16
C THR A 12 -26.30 -36.78 -17.25
N SER A 13 -25.54 -37.83 -16.98
CA SER A 13 -26.03 -39.19 -16.76
C SER A 13 -25.81 -39.65 -15.31
N ALA A 14 -25.48 -38.72 -14.41
CA ALA A 14 -25.21 -39.01 -13.02
C ALA A 14 -26.45 -39.54 -12.30
N GLY A 15 -26.24 -40.48 -11.36
CA GLY A 15 -27.30 -41.03 -10.53
C GLY A 15 -27.76 -40.09 -9.40
N SER A 16 -27.07 -38.96 -9.19
CA SER A 16 -27.42 -37.98 -8.18
C SER A 16 -27.04 -36.55 -8.56
N TRP A 17 -27.71 -35.57 -7.98
CA TRP A 17 -27.40 -34.15 -8.14
C TRP A 17 -25.99 -33.80 -7.68
N GLY A 18 -25.49 -34.40 -6.59
CA GLY A 18 -24.14 -34.19 -6.11
C GLY A 18 -23.09 -34.61 -7.14
N GLN A 19 -23.28 -35.76 -7.79
CA GLN A 19 -22.39 -36.19 -8.87
C GLN A 19 -22.57 -35.33 -10.13
N ALA A 20 -23.80 -34.98 -10.51
CA ALA A 20 -24.08 -34.12 -11.66
C ALA A 20 -23.41 -32.73 -11.53
N LEU A 21 -23.49 -32.13 -10.35
CA LEU A 21 -22.84 -30.85 -10.05
C LEU A 21 -21.32 -30.99 -10.13
N LEU A 22 -20.75 -32.04 -9.56
CA LEU A 22 -19.30 -32.30 -9.60
C LEU A 22 -18.80 -32.52 -11.04
N GLU A 23 -19.51 -33.32 -11.85
CA GLU A 23 -19.22 -33.52 -13.28
C GLU A 23 -19.29 -32.22 -14.08
N ALA A 24 -20.20 -31.32 -13.71
CA ALA A 24 -20.30 -29.99 -14.28
C ALA A 24 -19.22 -29.01 -13.77
N GLY A 25 -18.33 -29.44 -12.87
CA GLY A 25 -17.29 -28.62 -12.26
C GLY A 25 -17.80 -27.68 -11.17
N VAL A 26 -18.96 -27.98 -10.57
CA VAL A 26 -19.57 -27.22 -9.48
C VAL A 26 -19.39 -28.00 -8.18
N GLY A 27 -18.38 -27.62 -7.40
CA GLY A 27 -18.25 -28.07 -6.01
C GLY A 27 -19.23 -27.34 -5.11
N VAL A 28 -19.82 -28.07 -4.16
CA VAL A 28 -20.72 -27.52 -3.14
C VAL A 28 -20.12 -27.85 -1.78
N ASP A 29 -19.81 -26.83 -0.98
CA ASP A 29 -19.35 -26.99 0.38
C ASP A 29 -20.47 -26.59 1.36
N THR A 30 -21.30 -27.56 1.72
CA THR A 30 -22.38 -27.34 2.69
C THR A 30 -21.87 -27.06 4.10
N ALA A 31 -20.62 -27.43 4.42
CA ALA A 31 -20.00 -27.11 5.69
C ALA A 31 -19.55 -25.64 5.74
N ALA A 32 -19.11 -25.08 4.61
CA ALA A 32 -18.90 -23.63 4.44
C ALA A 32 -20.21 -22.82 4.32
N GLY A 33 -21.33 -23.52 4.14
CA GLY A 33 -22.69 -22.98 4.14
C GLY A 33 -23.29 -22.74 2.75
N ASP A 34 -22.68 -23.29 1.69
CA ASP A 34 -23.25 -23.28 0.35
C ASP A 34 -24.66 -23.89 0.36
N ARG A 35 -25.54 -23.34 -0.49
CA ARG A 35 -26.93 -23.75 -0.58
C ARG A 35 -27.21 -24.33 -1.96
N VAL A 36 -27.95 -25.42 -1.98
CA VAL A 36 -28.40 -26.08 -3.21
C VAL A 36 -29.91 -26.26 -3.13
N SER A 37 -30.62 -25.93 -4.21
CA SER A 37 -32.10 -25.98 -4.23
C SER A 37 -32.67 -27.40 -4.29
N VAL A 38 -31.84 -28.41 -4.52
CA VAL A 38 -32.19 -29.82 -4.64
C VAL A 38 -31.39 -30.66 -3.64
N ALA A 39 -31.92 -31.83 -3.26
CA ALA A 39 -31.20 -32.78 -2.43
C ALA A 39 -30.03 -33.39 -3.24
N LEU A 40 -28.81 -33.36 -2.69
CA LEU A 40 -27.60 -33.81 -3.38
C LEU A 40 -27.59 -35.31 -3.69
N ASP A 41 -28.35 -36.11 -2.95
CA ASP A 41 -28.57 -37.54 -3.18
C ASP A 41 -29.77 -37.84 -4.09
N GLY A 42 -30.56 -36.82 -4.43
CA GLY A 42 -31.69 -36.94 -5.35
C GLY A 42 -31.24 -37.15 -6.80
N VAL A 43 -32.05 -37.87 -7.58
CA VAL A 43 -31.77 -38.19 -8.99
C VAL A 43 -32.21 -37.02 -9.88
N PRO A 44 -31.34 -36.49 -10.77
CA PRO A 44 -31.70 -35.42 -11.69
C PRO A 44 -32.80 -35.84 -12.68
N SER A 45 -33.81 -34.99 -12.87
CA SER A 45 -34.84 -35.19 -13.90
C SER A 45 -34.69 -34.22 -15.08
N ALA A 46 -35.09 -34.65 -16.28
CA ALA A 46 -35.03 -33.82 -17.48
C ALA A 46 -35.90 -32.56 -17.30
N GLY A 47 -35.33 -31.39 -17.63
CA GLY A 47 -35.99 -30.09 -17.48
C GLY A 47 -36.00 -29.53 -16.05
N GLU A 48 -35.44 -30.25 -15.07
CA GLU A 48 -35.32 -29.77 -13.68
C GLU A 48 -34.24 -28.70 -13.55
N THR A 49 -34.49 -27.69 -12.71
CA THR A 49 -33.55 -26.61 -12.44
C THR A 49 -32.95 -26.75 -11.05
N VAL A 50 -31.64 -26.93 -10.99
CA VAL A 50 -30.84 -26.80 -9.77
C VAL A 50 -30.23 -25.39 -9.67
N VAL A 51 -30.35 -24.78 -8.49
CA VAL A 51 -29.69 -23.52 -8.12
C VAL A 51 -28.64 -23.82 -7.05
N VAL A 52 -27.44 -23.30 -7.24
CA VAL A 52 -26.32 -23.37 -6.30
C VAL A 52 -25.92 -21.94 -5.94
N ASP A 53 -26.09 -21.58 -4.67
CA ASP A 53 -25.66 -20.31 -4.12
C ASP A 53 -24.46 -20.55 -3.20
N ARG A 54 -23.29 -20.04 -3.61
CA ARG A 54 -22.07 -20.18 -2.82
C ARG A 54 -21.99 -19.11 -1.75
N VAL A 55 -21.49 -19.50 -0.59
CA VAL A 55 -21.11 -18.59 0.48
C VAL A 55 -19.69 -18.12 0.22
N VAL A 56 -19.52 -16.80 0.08
CA VAL A 56 -18.19 -16.19 -0.02
C VAL A 56 -18.02 -15.22 1.14
N VAL A 57 -16.95 -15.41 1.91
CA VAL A 57 -16.53 -14.49 2.96
C VAL A 57 -15.31 -13.73 2.44
N SER A 58 -15.42 -12.41 2.35
CA SER A 58 -14.36 -11.51 1.89
C SER A 58 -14.08 -10.41 2.92
N SER A 59 -12.88 -9.85 2.90
CA SER A 59 -12.59 -8.63 3.67
C SER A 59 -12.67 -7.39 2.76
N GLU A 60 -13.25 -6.31 3.29
CA GLU A 60 -13.35 -5.01 2.62
C GLU A 60 -12.84 -3.93 3.59
N SER A 61 -12.04 -2.97 3.14
CA SER A 61 -11.57 -1.86 3.99
C SER A 61 -12.15 -0.54 3.52
N LYS A 62 -12.65 0.26 4.46
CA LYS A 62 -13.08 1.64 4.26
C LYS A 62 -12.22 2.59 5.08
N GLU A 63 -11.92 3.75 4.51
CA GLU A 63 -11.21 4.83 5.20
C GLU A 63 -12.14 6.00 5.43
N ASP A 64 -12.17 6.47 6.67
CA ASP A 64 -12.85 7.69 7.09
C ASP A 64 -11.78 8.72 7.44
N LYS A 65 -11.76 9.82 6.69
CA LYS A 65 -10.81 10.93 6.88
C LYS A 65 -11.42 11.99 7.78
N GLU A 66 -10.63 12.47 8.72
CA GLU A 66 -10.97 13.57 9.60
C GLU A 66 -10.01 14.72 9.34
N ALA A 67 -10.52 15.83 8.78
CA ALA A 67 -9.68 16.96 8.40
C ALA A 67 -9.01 17.61 9.63
N TYR A 68 -7.76 18.05 9.48
CA TYR A 68 -7.13 18.87 10.52
C TYR A 68 -7.78 20.25 10.64
N ALA A 69 -7.71 20.85 11.83
CA ALA A 69 -8.09 22.24 12.06
C ALA A 69 -6.84 23.14 12.06
N THR A 70 -7.00 24.44 11.80
CA THR A 70 -5.95 25.44 11.99
C THR A 70 -6.19 26.20 13.29
N VAL A 71 -5.18 26.21 14.16
CA VAL A 71 -5.13 26.91 15.44
C VAL A 71 -4.14 28.07 15.33
N GLU A 72 -4.58 29.27 15.67
CA GLU A 72 -3.72 30.45 15.68
C GLU A 72 -3.16 30.69 17.08
N GLU A 73 -1.85 30.94 17.17
CA GLU A 73 -1.14 31.24 18.41
C GLU A 73 -0.41 32.58 18.24
N GLU A 74 -0.71 33.58 19.06
CA GLU A 74 -0.07 34.90 18.98
C GLU A 74 1.36 34.87 19.53
N THR A 75 2.28 35.63 18.92
CA THR A 75 3.68 35.74 19.35
C THR A 75 4.29 37.11 19.06
N ASP A 76 5.16 37.61 19.95
CA ASP A 76 5.95 38.83 19.78
C ASP A 76 7.31 38.58 19.09
N GLU A 77 7.61 37.34 18.71
CA GLU A 77 8.80 37.00 17.92
C GLU A 77 8.69 37.44 16.46
N LEU A 78 7.46 37.57 15.96
CA LEU A 78 7.14 37.97 14.59
C LEU A 78 6.57 39.38 14.54
N ASP A 79 6.87 40.10 13.47
CA ASP A 79 6.32 41.45 13.22
C ASP A 79 4.78 41.39 13.15
N LYS A 80 4.12 42.44 13.62
CA LYS A 80 2.65 42.52 13.63
C LYS A 80 2.06 42.27 12.24
N GLY A 81 1.23 41.22 12.13
CA GLY A 81 0.59 40.80 10.89
C GLY A 81 1.38 39.76 10.07
N GLU A 82 2.61 39.42 10.45
CA GLU A 82 3.34 38.28 9.89
C GLU A 82 2.76 36.96 10.42
N ARG A 83 2.65 35.95 9.56
CA ARG A 83 2.14 34.62 9.90
C ARG A 83 3.15 33.55 9.55
N LYS A 84 3.35 32.58 10.44
CA LYS A 84 4.28 31.46 10.22
C LYS A 84 3.73 30.15 10.76
N VAL A 85 3.70 29.12 9.93
CA VAL A 85 3.33 27.77 10.38
C VAL A 85 4.39 27.24 11.35
N LYS A 86 3.97 26.92 12.58
CA LYS A 86 4.79 26.29 13.63
C LYS A 86 4.67 24.77 13.57
N THR A 87 3.45 24.27 13.36
CA THR A 87 3.16 22.84 13.21
C THR A 87 2.28 22.64 11.99
N PRO A 88 2.68 21.85 10.99
CA PRO A 88 1.82 21.57 9.84
C PRO A 88 0.66 20.66 10.24
N GLY A 89 -0.51 20.90 9.65
CA GLY A 89 -1.69 20.06 9.85
C GLY A 89 -1.59 18.72 9.11
N VAL A 90 -2.14 17.68 9.71
CA VAL A 90 -2.24 16.33 9.15
C VAL A 90 -3.63 15.77 9.41
N ASP A 91 -4.34 15.38 8.35
CA ASP A 91 -5.65 14.75 8.47
C ASP A 91 -5.55 13.42 9.22
N GLY A 92 -6.51 13.17 10.11
CA GLY A 92 -6.72 11.86 10.69
C GLY A 92 -7.29 10.88 9.67
N VAL A 93 -6.89 9.61 9.77
CA VAL A 93 -7.45 8.52 8.95
C VAL A 93 -7.78 7.37 9.88
N THR A 94 -9.06 7.01 9.94
CA THR A 94 -9.52 5.78 10.55
C THR A 94 -9.79 4.76 9.46
N ARG A 95 -9.15 3.59 9.54
CA ARG A 95 -9.38 2.47 8.63
C ARG A 95 -10.23 1.42 9.33
N THR A 96 -11.39 1.12 8.76
CA THR A 96 -12.31 0.09 9.22
C THR A 96 -12.31 -1.06 8.22
N THR A 97 -11.91 -2.24 8.65
CA THR A 97 -11.98 -3.47 7.86
C THR A 97 -13.23 -4.25 8.26
N TYR A 98 -14.02 -4.62 7.26
CA TYR A 98 -15.23 -5.40 7.38
C TYR A 98 -15.00 -6.83 6.90
N THR A 99 -15.63 -7.79 7.56
CA THR A 99 -15.90 -9.10 6.98
C THR A 99 -17.26 -9.00 6.30
N VAL A 100 -17.28 -9.25 4.99
CA VAL A 100 -18.47 -9.24 4.15
C VAL A 100 -18.79 -10.66 3.76
N ARG A 101 -19.99 -11.13 4.08
CA ARG A 101 -20.49 -12.44 3.66
C ARG A 101 -21.51 -12.25 2.55
N THR A 102 -21.30 -12.95 1.44
CA THR A 102 -22.25 -12.99 0.32
C THR A 102 -22.78 -14.40 0.12
N VAL A 103 -24.02 -14.50 -0.37
CA VAL A 103 -24.68 -15.75 -0.76
C VAL A 103 -25.25 -15.54 -2.16
N GLY A 104 -24.86 -16.37 -3.12
CA GLY A 104 -25.33 -16.22 -4.51
C GLY A 104 -24.97 -14.85 -5.11
N GLY A 105 -23.83 -14.28 -4.68
CA GLY A 105 -23.36 -12.96 -5.11
C GLY A 105 -24.03 -11.76 -4.41
N GLN A 106 -24.99 -11.97 -3.51
CA GLN A 106 -25.65 -10.90 -2.75
C GLN A 106 -25.05 -10.77 -1.34
N GLU A 107 -24.72 -9.56 -0.90
CA GLU A 107 -24.26 -9.30 0.47
C GLU A 107 -25.38 -9.61 1.47
N VAL A 108 -25.12 -10.53 2.40
CA VAL A 108 -26.07 -10.96 3.44
C VAL A 108 -25.64 -10.56 4.85
N SER A 109 -24.35 -10.28 5.06
CA SER A 109 -23.84 -9.74 6.32
C SER A 109 -22.60 -8.87 6.06
N ARG A 110 -22.46 -7.81 6.86
CA ARG A 110 -21.27 -6.96 6.93
C ARG A 110 -20.99 -6.67 8.41
N GLU A 111 -19.85 -7.12 8.88
CA GLU A 111 -19.44 -6.99 10.29
C GLU A 111 -18.08 -6.31 10.36
N VAL A 112 -17.87 -5.44 11.35
CA VAL A 112 -16.56 -4.82 11.58
C VAL A 112 -15.61 -5.89 12.12
N ALA A 113 -14.57 -6.21 11.34
CA ALA A 113 -13.52 -7.14 11.73
C ALA A 113 -12.41 -6.46 12.52
N ALA A 114 -12.03 -5.25 12.11
CA ALA A 114 -11.01 -4.44 12.78
C ALA A 114 -11.22 -2.96 12.49
N GLN A 115 -10.89 -2.10 13.44
CA GLN A 115 -10.86 -0.65 13.24
C GLN A 115 -9.58 -0.10 13.85
N VAL A 116 -8.83 0.68 13.09
CA VAL A 116 -7.54 1.24 13.51
C VAL A 116 -7.42 2.69 13.05
N VAL A 117 -6.80 3.53 13.89
CA VAL A 117 -6.37 4.87 13.48
C VAL A 117 -5.08 4.69 12.67
N ALA A 118 -5.20 4.77 11.34
CA ALA A 118 -4.07 4.64 10.42
C ALA A 118 -3.18 5.89 10.43
N THR A 119 -3.76 7.06 10.67
CA THR A 119 -3.03 8.33 10.86
C THR A 119 -3.76 9.14 11.91
N ALA A 120 -3.05 9.58 12.94
CA ALA A 120 -3.65 10.46 13.94
C ALA A 120 -3.74 11.89 13.38
N LYS A 121 -4.87 12.54 13.62
CA LYS A 121 -5.08 13.96 13.27
C LYS A 121 -4.10 14.83 14.05
N VAL A 122 -3.46 15.76 13.36
CA VAL A 122 -2.61 16.82 13.95
C VAL A 122 -3.13 18.15 13.44
N ASP A 123 -3.52 19.04 14.34
CA ASP A 123 -3.97 20.38 13.95
C ASP A 123 -2.79 21.25 13.52
N GLU A 124 -3.02 22.06 12.49
CA GLU A 124 -2.05 23.05 12.03
C GLU A 124 -1.97 24.18 13.05
N VAL A 125 -0.77 24.55 13.46
CA VAL A 125 -0.54 25.70 14.34
C VAL A 125 0.13 26.81 13.55
N VAL A 126 -0.52 27.97 13.47
CA VAL A 126 -0.01 29.17 12.81
C VAL A 126 0.29 30.23 13.85
N LEU A 127 1.55 30.63 13.93
CA LEU A 127 1.98 31.78 14.71
C LEU A 127 1.52 33.07 14.03
N VAL A 128 0.91 33.98 14.80
CA VAL A 128 0.51 35.31 14.35
C VAL A 128 1.32 36.36 15.11
N GLY A 129 2.08 37.17 14.37
CA GLY A 129 2.94 38.20 14.94
C GLY A 129 2.17 39.35 15.57
N THR A 130 2.62 39.78 16.75
CA THR A 130 2.07 40.91 17.52
C THR A 130 3.11 42.00 17.78
N LYS A 131 4.37 41.82 17.35
CA LYS A 131 5.45 42.78 17.59
C LYS A 131 5.24 44.07 16.79
N GLU A 132 5.00 45.17 17.49
CA GLU A 132 4.85 46.46 16.84
C GLU A 132 6.20 46.98 16.34
N LYS A 133 6.28 47.32 15.04
CA LYS A 133 7.44 48.05 14.52
C LYS A 133 7.47 49.43 15.17
N LYS A 134 8.54 49.71 15.92
CA LYS A 134 8.87 51.07 16.36
C LYS A 134 9.06 51.89 15.08
N GLN A 135 8.13 52.81 14.80
CA GLN A 135 8.21 53.70 13.65
C GLN A 135 9.56 54.45 13.71
N GLU A 136 10.49 54.08 12.83
CA GLU A 136 11.59 54.96 12.47
C GLU A 136 10.97 56.14 11.73
N THR A 137 10.88 57.25 12.44
CA THR A 137 10.60 58.56 11.91
C THR A 137 11.61 58.85 10.81
N SER A 138 11.13 58.89 9.57
CA SER A 138 11.91 59.33 8.42
C SER A 138 12.36 60.78 8.65
N SER A 139 13.65 61.00 8.92
CA SER A 139 14.29 62.29 8.73
C SER A 139 15.29 62.21 7.57
N SER A 140 15.02 63.06 6.59
CA SER A 140 15.82 63.35 5.41
C SER A 140 17.06 64.18 5.77
N GLY A 141 18.22 63.90 5.16
CA GLY A 141 19.21 64.94 4.81
C GLY A 141 20.67 64.75 5.24
N SER A 142 21.50 64.33 4.27
CA SER A 142 22.82 64.87 3.85
C SER A 142 24.03 65.00 4.80
N GLN A 143 25.15 64.32 4.45
CA GLN A 143 26.49 64.88 4.13
C GLN A 143 27.49 63.71 3.89
N THR A 144 27.90 63.39 2.66
CA THR A 144 29.13 63.84 1.95
C THR A 144 30.41 63.88 2.78
N GLY A 145 31.40 63.04 2.43
CA GLY A 145 32.78 63.13 2.92
C GLY A 145 33.69 62.04 2.37
N ASN A 146 34.22 62.26 1.17
CA ASN A 146 35.11 61.39 0.38
C ASN A 146 36.59 61.50 0.82
N ARG A 147 37.37 60.41 0.68
CA ARG A 147 38.85 60.32 0.48
C ARG A 147 39.23 58.82 0.32
N SER A 148 39.37 58.30 -0.92
CA SER A 148 40.60 58.06 -1.72
C SER A 148 41.73 57.32 -0.97
N GLU A 149 42.53 56.39 -1.51
CA GLU A 149 42.62 55.52 -2.71
C GLU A 149 44.04 54.90 -2.63
N GLY A 150 44.28 53.74 -3.25
CA GLY A 150 45.64 53.18 -3.49
C GLY A 150 45.78 51.73 -3.03
N SER A 151 45.36 50.72 -3.81
CA SER A 151 46.05 50.11 -4.96
C SER A 151 47.24 49.22 -4.57
N GLY A 152 47.15 47.93 -4.90
CA GLY A 152 48.22 46.95 -4.68
C GLY A 152 47.80 45.52 -5.01
N SER A 153 47.92 45.16 -6.28
CA SER A 153 47.77 43.82 -6.86
C SER A 153 48.86 42.85 -6.34
N GLY A 154 48.55 41.56 -6.19
CA GLY A 154 49.57 40.56 -5.86
C GLY A 154 49.02 39.17 -5.58
N SER A 155 48.99 38.35 -6.62
CA SER A 155 48.65 36.93 -6.61
C SER A 155 49.71 36.06 -5.92
N SER A 156 49.29 34.83 -5.58
CA SER A 156 50.07 33.58 -5.44
C SER A 156 50.59 33.15 -4.05
N GLY A 157 49.95 32.08 -3.55
CA GLY A 157 50.45 31.10 -2.57
C GLY A 157 49.59 29.84 -2.75
N SER A 158 50.03 28.83 -3.51
CA SER A 158 50.96 27.74 -3.17
C SER A 158 50.37 26.67 -2.24
N SER A 159 50.03 25.55 -2.89
CA SER A 159 50.20 24.15 -2.47
C SER A 159 49.56 23.63 -1.18
N GLY A 160 48.76 22.57 -1.33
CA GLY A 160 48.49 21.64 -0.23
C GLY A 160 47.39 20.62 -0.48
N SER A 161 47.76 19.50 -1.10
CA SER A 161 47.26 18.15 -0.84
C SER A 161 45.79 17.80 -1.09
N GLU A 162 45.65 16.95 -2.11
CA GLU A 162 44.59 15.98 -2.34
C GLU A 162 44.29 15.14 -1.08
N ALA A 163 43.02 15.12 -0.68
CA ALA A 163 42.40 14.20 0.28
C ALA A 163 40.98 13.86 -0.22
N PRO A 164 40.45 12.67 0.09
CA PRO A 164 39.68 11.86 -0.86
C PRO A 164 38.25 12.36 -1.09
N ALA A 165 37.70 11.99 -2.25
CA ALA A 165 36.28 12.16 -2.56
C ALA A 165 35.39 11.60 -1.44
N PRO A 166 34.32 12.29 -1.03
CA PRO A 166 33.41 11.77 -0.03
C PRO A 166 32.77 10.48 -0.54
N ALA A 167 32.74 9.46 0.31
CA ALA A 167 31.97 8.24 0.11
C ALA A 167 30.50 8.60 -0.21
N PRO A 168 29.80 7.80 -1.05
CA PRO A 168 28.41 8.07 -1.38
C PRO A 168 27.59 8.13 -0.09
N ALA A 169 26.77 9.18 0.02
CA ALA A 169 25.86 9.38 1.13
C ALA A 169 24.92 8.16 1.30
N PRO A 170 24.53 7.79 2.53
CA PRO A 170 23.54 6.73 2.73
C PRO A 170 22.23 7.09 2.04
N ALA A 171 21.71 6.16 1.23
CA ALA A 171 20.42 6.30 0.58
C ALA A 171 19.30 6.48 1.62
N PRO A 172 18.22 7.23 1.31
CA PRO A 172 17.09 7.39 2.22
C PRO A 172 16.51 6.02 2.57
N SER A 173 16.32 5.80 3.87
CA SER A 173 15.82 4.58 4.47
C SER A 173 14.58 4.08 3.73
N GLY A 174 14.64 2.84 3.23
CA GLY A 174 13.49 2.16 2.62
C GLY A 174 13.61 1.92 1.12
N THR A 175 14.53 2.56 0.40
CA THR A 175 14.60 2.46 -1.07
C THR A 175 15.62 1.44 -1.59
N SER A 176 16.46 0.88 -0.72
CA SER A 176 17.41 -0.17 -1.08
C SER A 176 16.79 -1.56 -1.01
N ALA A 177 17.36 -2.52 -1.74
CA ALA A 177 16.95 -3.92 -1.67
C ALA A 177 17.05 -4.49 -0.23
N ALA A 178 18.06 -4.08 0.53
CA ALA A 178 18.26 -4.50 1.91
C ALA A 178 17.18 -3.93 2.84
N ASP A 179 16.81 -2.65 2.68
CA ASP A 179 15.74 -2.03 3.47
C ASP A 179 14.37 -2.62 3.13
N ALA A 180 14.14 -2.92 1.85
CA ALA A 180 12.94 -3.59 1.37
C ALA A 180 12.83 -5.00 1.99
N GLN A 181 13.92 -5.76 2.03
CA GLN A 181 13.99 -7.04 2.72
C GLN A 181 13.71 -6.94 4.22
N ALA A 182 14.31 -5.96 4.90
CA ALA A 182 14.06 -5.73 6.33
C ALA A 182 12.58 -5.37 6.60
N THR A 183 11.99 -4.56 5.73
CA THR A 183 10.56 -4.19 5.78
C THR A 183 9.66 -5.40 5.54
N ALA A 184 9.98 -6.25 4.55
CA ALA A 184 9.24 -7.47 4.33
C ALA A 184 9.32 -8.42 5.53
N ARG A 185 10.51 -8.58 6.13
CA ARG A 185 10.70 -9.40 7.31
C ARG A 185 9.83 -8.94 8.49
N SER A 186 9.72 -7.63 8.73
CA SER A 186 8.87 -7.11 9.81
C SER A 186 7.38 -7.30 9.52
N MET A 187 6.96 -7.15 8.26
CA MET A 187 5.57 -7.34 7.84
C MET A 187 5.15 -8.81 7.87
N MET A 188 6.03 -9.76 7.57
CA MET A 188 5.71 -11.20 7.56
C MET A 188 5.26 -11.73 8.92
N ALA A 189 5.69 -11.11 10.02
CA ALA A 189 5.28 -11.51 11.36
C ALA A 189 3.76 -11.45 11.55
N SER A 190 3.05 -10.48 10.93
CA SER A 190 1.59 -10.40 11.04
C SER A 190 0.85 -11.53 10.30
N TYR A 191 1.55 -12.26 9.43
CA TYR A 191 1.01 -13.41 8.69
C TYR A 191 1.32 -14.74 9.38
N GLY A 192 1.99 -14.71 10.53
CA GLY A 192 2.47 -15.92 11.22
C GLY A 192 3.67 -16.58 10.53
N TRP A 193 4.32 -15.89 9.59
CA TRP A 193 5.46 -16.42 8.86
C TRP A 193 6.78 -16.02 9.53
N GLY A 194 7.64 -17.02 9.74
CA GLY A 194 8.97 -16.84 10.33
C GLY A 194 10.10 -16.83 9.31
N GLU A 195 11.33 -16.92 9.82
CA GLU A 195 12.57 -16.88 9.03
C GLU A 195 12.66 -17.94 7.92
N SER A 196 12.04 -19.11 8.11
CA SER A 196 11.98 -20.16 7.09
C SER A 196 11.26 -19.69 5.83
N GLU A 197 10.13 -19.01 5.99
CA GLU A 197 9.35 -18.44 4.89
C GLU A 197 10.05 -17.22 4.28
N PHE A 198 10.75 -16.44 5.10
CA PHE A 198 11.48 -15.27 4.63
C PHE A 198 12.58 -15.65 3.63
N SER A 199 13.26 -16.78 3.82
CA SER A 199 14.28 -17.27 2.88
C SER A 199 13.71 -17.55 1.48
N CYS A 200 12.51 -18.14 1.41
CA CYS A 200 11.78 -18.37 0.16
C CYS A 200 11.33 -17.06 -0.50
N LEU A 201 10.85 -16.10 0.31
CA LEU A 201 10.47 -14.77 -0.20
C LEU A 201 11.65 -14.04 -0.84
N VAL A 202 12.82 -14.09 -0.21
CA VAL A 202 14.06 -13.50 -0.74
C VAL A 202 14.43 -14.13 -2.07
N ALA A 203 14.41 -15.46 -2.18
CA ALA A 203 14.68 -16.15 -3.44
C ALA A 203 13.68 -15.76 -4.54
N LEU A 204 12.39 -15.71 -4.19
CA LEU A 204 11.29 -15.35 -5.08
C LEU A 204 11.47 -13.94 -5.64
N TRP A 205 11.49 -12.92 -4.79
CA TRP A 205 11.57 -11.52 -5.25
C TRP A 205 12.96 -11.11 -5.77
N ASN A 206 14.01 -11.88 -5.48
CA ASN A 206 15.28 -11.77 -6.21
C ASN A 206 15.12 -12.13 -7.68
N ARG A 207 14.39 -13.22 -7.99
CA ARG A 207 14.10 -13.63 -9.38
C ARG A 207 13.23 -12.61 -10.11
N GLU A 208 12.25 -12.04 -9.42
CA GLU A 208 11.31 -11.10 -10.02
C GLU A 208 11.95 -9.76 -10.38
N SER A 209 12.58 -9.10 -9.40
CA SER A 209 13.01 -7.71 -9.55
C SER A 209 14.35 -7.39 -8.92
N GLY A 210 14.96 -8.35 -8.21
CA GLY A 210 16.10 -8.06 -7.34
C GLY A 210 15.73 -7.11 -6.20
N TRP A 211 14.47 -7.13 -5.74
CA TRP A 211 13.91 -6.19 -4.75
C TRP A 211 13.91 -4.71 -5.19
N ASN A 212 13.98 -4.45 -6.50
CA ASN A 212 13.90 -3.08 -7.02
C ASN A 212 12.43 -2.64 -7.18
N TYR A 213 12.01 -1.69 -6.35
CA TYR A 213 10.66 -1.13 -6.37
C TYR A 213 10.31 -0.33 -7.63
N ARG A 214 11.31 0.00 -8.45
CA ARG A 214 11.15 0.68 -9.75
C ARG A 214 11.34 -0.27 -10.92
N ALA A 215 11.51 -1.57 -10.69
CA ALA A 215 11.64 -2.54 -11.77
C ALA A 215 10.36 -2.56 -12.60
N GLU A 216 10.48 -2.27 -13.89
CA GLU A 216 9.37 -2.29 -14.84
C GLU A 216 9.79 -3.13 -16.04
N ASN A 217 9.03 -4.16 -16.35
CA ASN A 217 9.26 -4.96 -17.54
C ASN A 217 8.70 -4.19 -18.76
N PRO A 218 9.53 -3.78 -19.72
CA PRO A 218 9.09 -2.94 -20.84
C PRO A 218 8.17 -3.66 -21.83
N TYR A 219 8.14 -5.00 -21.82
CA TYR A 219 7.33 -5.80 -22.73
C TYR A 219 5.96 -6.15 -22.12
N SER A 220 5.93 -6.51 -20.83
CA SER A 220 4.69 -6.92 -20.14
C SER A 220 4.04 -5.83 -19.30
N GLY A 221 4.78 -4.81 -18.86
CA GLY A 221 4.31 -3.80 -17.92
C GLY A 221 4.23 -4.27 -16.46
N ALA A 222 4.81 -5.42 -16.12
CA ALA A 222 4.95 -5.87 -14.74
C ALA A 222 5.80 -4.88 -13.95
N TYR A 223 5.38 -4.55 -12.72
CA TYR A 223 5.99 -3.45 -11.95
C TYR A 223 6.33 -3.83 -10.51
N GLY A 224 7.44 -3.27 -10.02
CA GLY A 224 7.84 -3.22 -8.62
C GLY A 224 8.45 -4.51 -8.10
N ILE A 225 8.64 -4.55 -6.77
CA ILE A 225 9.26 -5.68 -6.06
C ILE A 225 8.60 -7.04 -6.43
N PRO A 226 7.26 -7.18 -6.37
CA PRO A 226 6.62 -8.45 -6.66
C PRO A 226 6.37 -8.70 -8.16
N GLN A 227 6.77 -7.77 -9.06
CA GLN A 227 6.45 -7.80 -10.49
C GLN A 227 4.95 -7.99 -10.79
N SER A 228 4.11 -7.16 -10.16
CA SER A 228 2.66 -7.22 -10.32
C SER A 228 2.22 -6.85 -11.75
N LEU A 229 1.32 -7.66 -12.33
CA LEU A 229 0.74 -7.44 -13.66
C LEU A 229 -0.81 -7.38 -13.62
N PRO A 230 -1.43 -6.23 -13.95
CA PRO A 230 -0.82 -4.90 -14.06
C PRO A 230 -0.38 -4.36 -12.69
N GLY A 231 0.66 -3.52 -12.69
CA GLY A 231 1.21 -2.92 -11.46
C GLY A 231 0.19 -2.14 -10.63
N SER A 232 -0.86 -1.61 -11.27
CA SER A 232 -1.96 -0.89 -10.62
C SER A 232 -2.73 -1.72 -9.60
N LYS A 233 -2.64 -3.05 -9.62
CA LYS A 233 -3.22 -3.90 -8.56
C LYS A 233 -2.67 -3.56 -7.19
N MET A 234 -1.42 -3.07 -7.10
CA MET A 234 -0.80 -2.66 -5.84
C MET A 234 -1.46 -1.42 -5.22
N ALA A 235 -2.29 -0.70 -5.97
CA ALA A 235 -3.07 0.43 -5.44
C ALA A 235 -4.01 0.01 -4.29
N SER A 236 -4.41 -1.26 -4.21
CA SER A 236 -5.20 -1.76 -3.08
C SER A 236 -4.43 -1.80 -1.76
N ALA A 237 -3.08 -1.80 -1.80
CA ALA A 237 -2.25 -1.73 -0.61
C ALA A 237 -1.89 -0.29 -0.19
N GLY A 238 -1.98 0.67 -1.13
CA GLY A 238 -1.71 2.09 -0.92
C GLY A 238 -1.59 2.86 -2.24
N SER A 239 -2.02 4.12 -2.26
CA SER A 239 -2.00 4.97 -3.47
C SER A 239 -0.60 5.33 -3.95
N ASP A 240 0.39 5.23 -3.07
CA ASP A 240 1.82 5.48 -3.32
C ASP A 240 2.58 4.25 -3.83
N TRP A 241 1.87 3.17 -4.20
CA TRP A 241 2.44 1.88 -4.64
C TRP A 241 3.52 2.01 -5.70
N ARG A 242 3.48 3.03 -6.56
CA ARG A 242 4.48 3.20 -7.62
C ARG A 242 5.85 3.62 -7.07
N THR A 243 5.90 4.31 -5.94
CA THR A 243 7.14 4.87 -5.39
C THR A 243 7.48 4.36 -3.98
N ASN A 244 6.55 3.65 -3.32
CA ASN A 244 6.74 3.15 -1.97
C ASN A 244 6.94 1.61 -1.94
N PRO A 245 8.17 1.12 -1.65
CA PRO A 245 8.45 -0.30 -1.54
C PRO A 245 7.64 -0.99 -0.45
N ALA A 246 7.37 -0.34 0.68
CA ALA A 246 6.58 -0.91 1.76
C ALA A 246 5.15 -1.24 1.28
N THR A 247 4.56 -0.37 0.45
CA THR A 247 3.26 -0.59 -0.17
C THR A 247 3.29 -1.77 -1.14
N GLN A 248 4.33 -1.88 -1.96
CA GLN A 248 4.50 -3.02 -2.89
C GLN A 248 4.69 -4.34 -2.15
N ILE A 249 5.51 -4.35 -1.09
CA ILE A 249 5.75 -5.50 -0.22
C ILE A 249 4.44 -5.93 0.44
N LYS A 250 3.70 -5.00 1.04
CA LYS A 250 2.41 -5.28 1.68
C LYS A 250 1.43 -5.94 0.71
N TRP A 251 1.34 -5.42 -0.51
CA TRP A 251 0.51 -6.03 -1.55
C TRP A 251 0.99 -7.44 -1.90
N GLY A 252 2.30 -7.59 -2.17
CA GLY A 252 2.89 -8.86 -2.57
C GLY A 252 2.75 -9.96 -1.51
N LEU A 253 2.94 -9.63 -0.23
CA LEU A 253 2.71 -10.56 0.89
C LEU A 253 1.26 -11.02 0.96
N GLY A 254 0.30 -10.09 0.82
CA GLY A 254 -1.12 -10.43 0.79
C GLY A 254 -1.49 -11.32 -0.40
N TYR A 255 -0.94 -11.03 -1.58
CA TYR A 255 -1.13 -11.87 -2.77
C TYR A 255 -0.58 -13.30 -2.56
N ILE A 256 0.63 -13.41 -1.99
CA ILE A 256 1.25 -14.70 -1.66
C ILE A 256 0.37 -15.49 -0.69
N GLN A 257 -0.14 -14.85 0.37
CA GLN A 257 -1.02 -15.49 1.34
C GLN A 257 -2.29 -16.04 0.65
N GLY A 258 -2.97 -15.20 -0.12
CA GLY A 258 -4.25 -15.55 -0.73
C GLY A 258 -4.14 -16.60 -1.83
N ARG A 259 -3.03 -16.63 -2.58
CA ARG A 259 -2.87 -17.51 -3.74
C ARG A 259 -2.10 -18.79 -3.45
N TYR A 260 -1.09 -18.71 -2.57
CA TYR A 260 -0.13 -19.78 -2.32
C TYR A 260 -0.06 -20.23 -0.87
N GLY A 261 -0.75 -19.53 0.04
CA GLY A 261 -0.74 -19.83 1.48
C GLY A 261 0.52 -19.36 2.20
N SER A 262 1.70 -19.51 1.60
CA SER A 262 2.97 -19.03 2.17
C SER A 262 4.03 -18.68 1.11
N PRO A 263 5.05 -17.86 1.45
CA PRO A 263 6.19 -17.58 0.57
C PRO A 263 6.89 -18.82 0.00
N CYS A 264 7.08 -19.87 0.80
CA CYS A 264 7.63 -21.13 0.32
C CYS A 264 6.66 -21.87 -0.60
N GLY A 265 5.35 -21.78 -0.37
CA GLY A 265 4.34 -22.25 -1.32
C GLY A 265 4.46 -21.56 -2.69
N ALA A 266 4.64 -20.24 -2.68
CA ALA A 266 4.83 -19.44 -3.89
C ALA A 266 6.16 -19.77 -4.59
N TRP A 267 7.27 -19.88 -3.84
CA TRP A 267 8.57 -20.25 -4.38
C TRP A 267 8.56 -21.63 -5.04
N ASN A 268 7.98 -22.64 -4.39
CA ASN A 268 7.85 -23.98 -4.97
C ASN A 268 6.96 -24.01 -6.22
N HIS A 269 6.02 -23.07 -6.36
CA HIS A 269 5.27 -22.89 -7.59
C HIS A 269 6.13 -22.25 -8.69
N SER A 270 6.85 -21.17 -8.36
CA SER A 270 7.79 -20.48 -9.27
C SER A 270 8.87 -21.40 -9.82
N GLU A 271 9.45 -22.28 -9.00
CA GLU A 271 10.44 -23.27 -9.45
C GLU A 271 9.91 -24.25 -10.50
N ARG A 272 8.61 -24.54 -10.48
CA ARG A 272 7.99 -25.51 -11.40
C ARG A 272 7.45 -24.86 -12.66
N VAL A 273 6.89 -23.66 -12.56
CA VAL A 273 6.11 -23.02 -13.63
C VAL A 273 6.80 -21.78 -14.21
N GLY A 274 7.82 -21.25 -13.53
CA GLY A 274 8.59 -20.07 -13.94
C GLY A 274 7.95 -18.73 -13.57
N TRP A 275 6.81 -18.74 -12.85
CA TRP A 275 6.11 -17.56 -12.35
C TRP A 275 5.34 -17.90 -11.06
N TYR A 276 4.87 -16.88 -10.33
CA TYR A 276 3.95 -16.99 -9.19
C TYR A 276 2.95 -15.82 -9.25
#